data_AF-A0A7V6ECU9-F1
#
_entry.id   AF-A0A7V6ECU9-F1
#
_cell.length_a   1.000
_cell.length_b   1.000
_cell.length_c   1.000
_cell.angle_alpha   90.00
_cell.angle_beta   90.00
_cell.angle_gamma   90.00
#
_symmetry.space_group_name_H-M   'P 1'
#
loop_
_entity.id
_entity.type
_entity.pdbx_description
1 polymer ?
#
loop_
_entity_poly.entity_id
_entity_poly.type
_entity_poly.pdbx_seq_one_letter_code
_entity_poly.pdbx_strand_id
1 'polypeptide(L)' 'MTEIKIKKGESLDKVLRRFKKKLDREGVLKDVRSHRYYEKPSERRRRKEKMARFTAMLNARYAEM' A
#
# COMPACT_ATOMS: atom_id res chain seq x y z
N MET A 1 2.28 -8.77 -10.22
CA MET A 1 1.87 -8.24 -11.55
C MET A 1 0.35 -8.04 -11.47
N THR A 2 -0.10 -6.80 -11.31
CA THR A 2 -1.53 -6.48 -11.14
C THR A 2 -2.29 -6.67 -12.45
N GLU A 3 -3.14 -7.69 -12.56
CA GLU A 3 -4.10 -7.82 -13.66
C GLU A 3 -5.54 -7.56 -13.18
N ILE A 4 -6.37 -6.91 -13.99
CA ILE A 4 -7.83 -6.81 -13.76
C ILE A 4 -8.58 -7.26 -14.99
N LYS A 5 -9.45 -8.25 -14.81
CA LYS A 5 -10.38 -8.70 -15.85
C LYS A 5 -11.57 -7.74 -15.93
N ILE A 6 -11.81 -7.20 -17.12
CA ILE A 6 -12.93 -6.29 -17.41
C ILE A 6 -14.17 -7.14 -17.69
N LYS A 7 -15.31 -6.79 -17.10
CA LYS A 7 -16.59 -7.44 -17.42
C LYS A 7 -17.30 -6.68 -18.55
N LYS A 8 -18.03 -7.38 -19.42
CA LYS A 8 -18.85 -6.76 -20.47
C LYS A 8 -19.90 -5.82 -19.83
N GLY A 9 -19.91 -4.55 -20.24
CA GLY A 9 -20.81 -3.51 -19.71
C GLY A 9 -20.24 -2.64 -18.58
N GLU A 10 -18.96 -2.82 -18.21
CA GLU A 10 -18.32 -1.91 -17.25
C GLU A 10 -17.86 -0.60 -17.89
N SER A 11 -18.16 0.51 -17.21
CA SER A 11 -17.56 1.81 -17.51
C SER A 11 -16.06 1.81 -17.18
N LEU A 12 -15.27 2.42 -18.06
CA LEU A 12 -13.82 2.55 -17.96
C LEU A 12 -13.37 3.13 -16.61
N ASP A 13 -14.06 4.13 -16.09
CA ASP A 13 -13.78 4.74 -14.79
C ASP A 13 -13.82 3.75 -13.62
N LYS A 14 -14.78 2.82 -13.63
CA LYS A 14 -14.89 1.80 -12.58
C LYS A 14 -13.71 0.84 -12.64
N VAL A 15 -13.26 0.48 -13.83
CA VAL A 15 -12.09 -0.38 -14.05
C VAL A 15 -10.83 0.32 -13.54
N LEU A 16 -10.61 1.57 -13.92
CA LEU A 16 -9.44 2.36 -13.49
C LEU A 16 -9.40 2.54 -11.97
N ARG A 17 -10.55 2.80 -11.34
CA ARG A 17 -10.63 2.93 -9.88
C ARG A 17 -10.26 1.63 -9.15
N ARG A 18 -10.72 0.47 -9.65
CA ARG A 18 -10.31 -0.82 -9.09
C ARG A 18 -8.84 -1.12 -9.34
N PHE A 19 -8.32 -0.74 -10.50
CA PHE A 19 -6.90 -0.88 -10.83
C PHE A 19 -6.02 -0.10 -9.88
N LYS A 20 -6.36 1.18 -9.65
CA LYS A 20 -5.69 2.01 -8.65
C LYS A 20 -5.74 1.37 -7.26
N LYS A 21 -6.92 0.92 -6.80
CA LYS A 21 -7.04 0.22 -5.50
C LYS A 21 -6.19 -1.05 -5.42
N LYS A 22 -6.08 -1.82 -6.51
CA LYS A 22 -5.26 -3.04 -6.56
C LYS A 22 -3.77 -2.69 -6.51
N LEU A 23 -3.33 -1.67 -7.25
CA LEU A 23 -1.95 -1.15 -7.19
C LEU A 23 -1.59 -0.64 -5.80
N ASP A 24 -2.49 0.11 -5.17
CA ASP A 24 -2.30 0.63 -3.81
C ASP A 24 -2.21 -0.52 -2.79
N ARG A 25 -3.02 -1.58 -2.95
CA ARG A 25 -2.98 -2.77 -2.11
C ARG A 25 -1.71 -3.60 -2.31
N GLU A 26 -1.28 -3.78 -3.56
CA GLU A 26 -0.01 -4.47 -3.86
C GLU A 26 1.21 -3.64 -3.41
N GLY A 27 1.04 -2.35 -3.11
CA GLY A 27 2.11 -1.52 -2.56
C GLY A 27 3.19 -1.16 -3.57
N VAL A 28 2.97 -1.41 -4.87
CA VAL A 28 3.97 -1.23 -5.94
C VAL A 28 4.60 0.15 -5.91
N LEU A 29 3.79 1.21 -5.75
CA LEU A 29 4.31 2.58 -5.66
C LEU A 29 5.15 2.84 -4.41
N LYS A 30 4.83 2.18 -3.29
CA LYS A 30 5.60 2.28 -2.05
C LYS A 30 6.95 1.58 -2.21
N ASP A 31 6.97 0.43 -2.88
CA ASP A 31 8.17 -0.32 -3.15
C ASP A 31 9.10 0.46 -4.08
N VAL A 32 8.59 0.99 -5.19
CA VAL A 32 9.37 1.83 -6.11
C VAL A 32 9.99 3.03 -5.38
N ARG A 33 9.23 3.71 -4.50
CA ARG A 33 9.77 4.83 -3.70
C ARG A 33 10.85 4.37 -2.72
N SER A 34 10.69 3.21 -2.10
CA SER A 34 11.68 2.68 -1.15
C SER A 34 12.97 2.21 -1.81
N HIS A 35 12.92 1.78 -3.07
CA HIS A 35 14.07 1.33 -3.85
C HIS A 35 14.71 2.44 -4.71
N ARG A 36 14.13 3.67 -4.72
CA ARG A 36 14.65 4.78 -5.53
C ARG A 36 16.07 5.21 -5.12
N TYR A 37 16.44 4.99 -3.87
CA TYR A 37 17.75 5.32 -3.33
C TYR A 37 18.21 4.24 -2.36
N TYR A 38 19.53 4.13 -2.17
CA TYR A 38 20.08 3.22 -1.18
C TYR A 38 19.70 3.68 0.23
N GLU A 39 19.13 2.76 1.00
CA GLU A 39 18.86 2.96 2.41
C GLU A 39 19.74 2.04 3.25
N LYS A 40 20.42 2.61 4.25
CA LYS A 40 21.21 1.83 5.21
C LYS A 40 20.32 0.81 5.94
N PRO A 41 20.83 -0.40 6.24
CA PRO A 41 20.05 -1.42 6.96
C PRO A 41 19.47 -0.95 8.30
N SER A 42 20.16 -0.05 9.01
CA SER A 42 19.69 0.55 10.26
C SER A 42 18.45 1.42 10.07
N GLU A 43 18.47 2.31 9.07
CA GLU A 43 17.35 3.19 8.74
C GLU A 43 16.12 2.38 8.30
N ARG A 44 16.36 1.29 7.53
CA ARG A 44 15.29 0.38 7.11
C ARG A 44 14.60 -0.28 8.30
N ARG A 45 15.35 -0.71 9.32
CA ARG A 45 14.81 -1.27 10.57
C ARG A 45 14.00 -0.21 11.34
N ARG A 46 14.60 0.97 11.54
CA ARG A 46 13.95 2.09 12.24
C ARG A 46 12.63 2.50 11.58
N ARG A 47 12.57 2.56 10.24
CA ARG A 47 11.34 2.86 9.51
C ARG A 47 10.26 1.80 9.75
N LYS A 48 10.63 0.51 9.69
CA LYS A 48 9.70 -0.61 9.93
C LYS A 48 9.12 -0.55 11.34
N GLU A 49 9.95 -0.34 12.36
CA GLU A 49 9.52 -0.21 13.75
C GLU A 49 8.57 0.98 13.95
N LYS A 50 8.91 2.14 13.36
CA LYS A 50 8.04 3.33 13.42
C LYS A 50 6.67 3.06 12.79
N MET A 51 6.64 2.40 11.62
CA MET A 51 5.36 2.02 10.99
C MET A 51 4.57 1.03 11.84
N ALA A 52 5.23 0.00 12.40
CA ALA A 52 4.57 -0.99 13.24
C ALA A 52 3.95 -0.38 14.50
N ARG A 53 4.69 0.51 15.19
CA ARG A 53 4.19 1.25 16.36
C ARG A 53 2.99 2.12 16.00
N PHE A 54 3.05 2.82 14.88
CA PHE A 54 1.95 3.65 14.41
C PHE A 54 0.71 2.82 14.08
N THR A 55 0.86 1.70 13.37
CA THR A 55 -0.26 0.80 13.06
C THR A 55 -0.86 0.19 14.34
N ALA A 56 -0.04 -0.23 15.30
CA ALA A 56 -0.52 -0.75 16.59
C ALA A 56 -1.31 0.31 17.37
N MET A 57 -0.82 1.55 17.41
CA MET A 57 -1.51 2.68 18.03
C MET A 57 -2.89 2.93 17.39
N LEU A 58 -2.97 2.93 16.06
CA LEU A 58 -4.24 3.10 15.36
C LEU A 58 -5.20 1.96 15.67
N ASN A 59 -4.73 0.71 15.61
CA ASN A 59 -5.57 -0.46 15.90
C ASN A 59 -6.12 -0.43 17.33
N ALA A 60 -5.30 -0.08 18.32
CA ALA A 60 -5.74 0.07 19.70
C ALA A 60 -6.78 1.20 19.84
N ARG A 61 -6.58 2.33 19.15
CA ARG A 61 -7.54 3.46 19.16
C ARG A 61 -8.90 3.08 18.58
N TYR A 62 -8.93 2.28 17.52
CA TYR A 62 -10.17 1.85 16.87
C TYR A 62 -10.79 0.60 17.52
N ALA A 63 -10.11 -0.08 18.44
CA ALA A 63 -10.65 -1.25 19.13
C ALA A 63 -11.64 -0.87 20.24
N GLU A 64 -11.50 0.33 20.80
CA GLU A 64 -12.32 0.86 21.91
C GLU A 64 -13.52 1.71 21.40
N MET A 65 -13.69 1.87 20.09
CA MET A 65 -14.74 2.67 19.44
C MET A 65 -15.71 1.77 18.68
#